data_AF-A0AA88HUX8-F1
#
_entry.id   AF-A0AA88HUX8-F1
#
_cell.length_a   1.000
_cell.length_b   1.000
_cell.length_c   1.000
_cell.angle_alpha   90.00
_cell.angle_beta   90.00
_cell.angle_gamma   90.00
#
_symmetry.space_group_name_H-M   'P 1'
#
loop_
_entity.id
_entity.type
_entity.pdbx_description
1 polymer ?
#
loop_
_entity_poly.entity_id
_entity_poly.type
_entity_poly.pdbx_seq_one_letter_code
_entity_poly.pdbx_strand_id
1 'polypeptide(L)'
;MGDEEPSDQQINASHDTIWKRINTLIEVKRKEADIANVYEFCGEAQSTACARTSAVLYKRKDGISHLRRSRVENPYGPQTDPSLTYETNWALQERLGAVEEHLNMKPVAKDIYQRLQNVENKLLLLESVTPEYGHNLSKKIMSENVAEAKNNDTLERIIELKRRLVTKK
;
A
#
# COMPACT_ATOMS: atom_id res chain seq x y z
N MET A 1 -29.08 -53.71 7.48
CA MET A 1 -28.70 -52.82 6.38
C MET A 1 -27.45 -52.10 6.86
N GLY A 2 -26.27 -52.61 6.51
CA GLY A 2 -25.01 -51.97 6.89
C GLY A 2 -24.61 -51.03 5.77
N ASP A 3 -24.46 -49.76 6.09
CA ASP A 3 -23.94 -48.75 5.18
C ASP A 3 -22.45 -49.06 4.93
N GLU A 4 -22.11 -49.47 3.71
CA GLU A 4 -20.72 -49.62 3.29
C GLU A 4 -20.10 -48.22 3.18
N GLU A 5 -19.17 -47.90 4.10
CA GLU A 5 -18.30 -46.74 3.97
C GLU A 5 -17.60 -46.78 2.60
N PRO A 6 -17.58 -45.66 1.85
CA PRO A 6 -16.92 -45.62 0.56
C PRO A 6 -15.43 -45.88 0.78
N SER A 7 -14.95 -47.06 0.38
CA SER A 7 -13.54 -47.41 0.50
C SER A 7 -12.70 -46.34 -0.18
N ASP A 8 -11.75 -45.75 0.54
CA ASP A 8 -10.75 -44.84 -0.04
C ASP A 8 -9.97 -45.59 -1.12
N GLN A 9 -10.38 -45.45 -2.38
CA GLN A 9 -9.71 -46.05 -3.51
C GLN A 9 -8.37 -45.33 -3.72
N GLN A 10 -7.32 -45.87 -3.09
CA GLN A 10 -5.96 -45.40 -3.32
C GLN A 10 -5.58 -45.68 -4.78
N ILE A 11 -5.30 -44.61 -5.52
CA ILE A 11 -4.79 -44.69 -6.89
C ILE A 11 -3.36 -45.23 -6.82
N ASN A 12 -3.20 -46.53 -7.03
CA ASN A 12 -1.89 -47.17 -7.07
C ASN A 12 -1.26 -46.95 -8.46
N ALA A 13 -0.24 -46.10 -8.52
CA ALA A 13 0.54 -45.86 -9.73
C ALA A 13 2.04 -45.92 -9.42
N SER A 14 2.81 -46.59 -10.29
CA SER A 14 4.26 -46.60 -10.18
C SER A 14 4.83 -45.18 -10.26
N HIS A 15 5.90 -44.93 -9.49
CA HIS A 15 6.63 -43.66 -9.47
C HIS A 15 6.97 -43.16 -10.87
N ASP A 16 7.42 -44.04 -11.77
CA ASP A 16 7.77 -43.68 -13.15
C ASP A 16 6.56 -43.22 -13.96
N THR A 17 5.39 -43.84 -13.72
CA THR A 17 4.13 -43.47 -14.37
C THR A 17 3.66 -42.10 -13.89
N ILE A 18 3.81 -41.82 -12.60
CA ILE A 18 3.49 -40.51 -12.01
C ILE A 18 4.38 -39.43 -12.64
N TRP A 19 5.69 -39.65 -12.68
CA TRP A 19 6.62 -38.69 -13.28
C TRP A 19 6.38 -38.47 -14.77
N LYS A 20 6.07 -39.53 -15.53
CA LYS A 20 5.67 -39.40 -16.93
C LYS A 20 4.44 -38.49 -17.08
N ARG A 21 3.40 -38.69 -16.26
CA ARG A 21 2.19 -37.85 -16.27
C ARG A 21 2.50 -36.39 -15.90
N ILE A 22 3.33 -36.17 -14.88
CA ILE A 22 3.77 -34.82 -14.48
C ILE A 22 4.47 -34.13 -15.65
N ASN A 23 5.43 -34.81 -16.29
CA ASN A 23 6.17 -34.22 -17.41
C ASN A 23 5.26 -33.93 -18.60
N THR A 24 4.37 -34.86 -18.97
CA THR A 24 3.39 -34.63 -20.03
C THR A 24 2.48 -33.44 -19.71
N LEU A 25 2.03 -33.30 -18.46
CA LEU A 25 1.21 -32.17 -18.04
C LEU A 25 1.98 -30.86 -18.16
N ILE A 26 3.22 -30.81 -17.69
CA ILE A 26 4.09 -29.63 -17.80
C ILE A 26 4.26 -29.23 -19.26
N GLU A 27 4.56 -30.18 -20.13
CA GLU A 27 4.72 -29.93 -21.57
C GLU A 27 3.44 -29.40 -22.21
N VAL A 28 2.29 -30.00 -21.90
CA VAL A 28 0.99 -29.55 -22.41
C VAL A 28 0.68 -28.13 -21.93
N LYS A 29 0.88 -27.84 -20.64
CA LYS A 29 0.63 -26.49 -20.09
C LYS A 29 1.56 -25.43 -20.65
N ARG A 30 2.83 -25.77 -20.88
CA ARG A 30 3.77 -24.86 -21.56
C ARG A 30 3.33 -24.57 -22.98
N LYS A 31 2.96 -25.59 -23.76
CA LYS A 31 2.45 -25.43 -25.12
C LYS A 31 1.17 -24.59 -25.17
N GLU A 32 0.23 -24.82 -24.26
CA GLU A 32 -0.99 -24.01 -24.14
C GLU A 32 -0.66 -22.52 -23.89
N ALA A 33 0.26 -22.25 -22.96
CA ALA A 33 0.69 -20.89 -22.65
C ALA A 33 1.43 -20.23 -23.83
N ASP A 34 2.30 -20.96 -24.52
CA ASP A 34 3.02 -20.46 -25.69
C ASP A 34 2.07 -20.11 -26.83
N ILE A 35 1.08 -20.97 -27.11
CA ILE A 35 0.03 -20.70 -28.10
C ILE A 35 -0.75 -19.43 -27.73
N ALA A 36 -1.18 -19.32 -26.47
CA ALA A 36 -1.91 -18.15 -25.99
C ALA A 36 -1.08 -16.85 -26.13
N ASN A 37 0.21 -16.91 -25.78
CA ASN A 37 1.13 -15.78 -25.91
C ASN A 37 1.30 -15.37 -27.39
N VAL A 38 1.48 -16.33 -28.30
CA VAL A 38 1.61 -16.03 -29.74
C VAL A 38 0.34 -15.36 -30.26
N TYR A 39 -0.85 -15.87 -29.90
CA TYR A 39 -2.12 -15.22 -30.28
C TYR A 39 -2.27 -13.81 -29.69
N GLU A 40 -1.88 -13.61 -28.43
CA GLU A 40 -2.04 -12.32 -27.76
C GLU A 40 -1.05 -11.25 -28.25
N PHE A 41 0.20 -11.62 -28.52
CA PHE A 41 1.27 -10.67 -28.85
C PHE A 41 1.62 -10.60 -30.33
N CYS A 42 1.37 -11.66 -31.11
CA CYS A 42 1.74 -11.73 -32.53
C CYS A 42 0.53 -11.90 -33.47
N GLY A 43 -0.65 -12.25 -32.96
CA GLY A 43 -1.90 -12.36 -33.72
C GLY A 43 -2.05 -13.62 -34.58
N GLU A 44 -0.95 -14.12 -35.17
CA GLU A 44 -0.94 -15.35 -35.99
C GLU A 44 -0.15 -16.48 -35.34
N ALA A 45 -0.76 -17.66 -35.24
CA ALA A 45 -0.19 -18.85 -34.57
C ALA A 45 0.98 -19.53 -35.32
N GLN A 46 1.31 -19.09 -36.54
CA GLN A 46 2.32 -19.75 -37.39
C GLN A 46 3.69 -19.08 -37.32
N SER A 47 3.87 -18.05 -36.48
CA SER A 47 5.16 -17.42 -36.29
C SER A 47 6.12 -18.37 -35.56
N THR A 48 7.20 -18.77 -36.22
CA THR A 48 8.36 -19.42 -35.57
C THR A 48 9.17 -18.44 -34.71
N ALA A 49 8.80 -17.16 -34.70
CA ALA A 49 9.48 -16.13 -33.93
C ALA A 49 9.02 -16.10 -32.47
N CYS A 50 9.91 -15.70 -31.57
CA CYS A 50 9.63 -15.62 -30.14
C CYS A 50 8.66 -14.46 -29.85
N ALA A 51 7.52 -14.76 -29.24
CA ALA A 51 6.51 -13.77 -28.85
C ALA A 51 7.07 -12.61 -28.01
N ARG A 52 8.17 -12.79 -27.26
CA ARG A 52 8.83 -11.71 -26.51
C ARG A 52 9.55 -10.70 -27.41
N THR A 53 10.09 -11.13 -28.53
CA THR A 53 10.89 -10.28 -29.43
C THR A 53 10.10 -9.80 -30.65
N SER A 54 9.08 -10.55 -31.06
CA SER A 54 8.25 -10.23 -32.23
C SER A 54 6.86 -9.71 -31.88
N ALA A 55 6.66 -9.22 -30.66
CA ALA A 55 5.38 -8.63 -30.26
C ALA A 55 5.06 -7.39 -31.10
N VAL A 56 3.88 -7.36 -31.72
CA VAL A 56 3.40 -6.21 -32.50
C VAL A 56 2.16 -5.64 -31.83
N LEU A 57 2.21 -4.35 -31.48
CA LEU A 57 1.13 -3.67 -30.79
C LEU A 57 0.03 -3.23 -31.77
N TYR A 58 -1.07 -3.96 -31.83
CA TYR A 58 -2.24 -3.57 -32.62
C TYR A 58 -3.22 -2.73 -31.80
N LYS A 59 -3.39 -1.46 -32.15
CA LYS A 59 -4.41 -0.60 -31.54
C LYS A 59 -5.81 -1.07 -32.00
N ARG A 60 -6.68 -1.43 -31.06
CA ARG A 60 -8.10 -1.67 -31.38
C ARG A 60 -8.75 -0.37 -31.85
N LYS A 61 -9.56 -0.45 -32.91
CA LYS A 61 -10.26 0.71 -33.52
C LYS A 61 -11.06 1.53 -32.49
N ASP A 62 -11.62 0.86 -31.47
CA ASP A 62 -12.48 1.49 -30.46
C ASP A 62 -11.87 1.44 -29.03
N GLY A 63 -10.58 1.11 -28.91
CA GLY A 63 -9.90 0.97 -27.62
C GLY A 63 -9.23 2.25 -27.13
N ILE A 64 -9.53 2.67 -25.90
CA ILE A 64 -8.83 3.79 -25.23
C ILE A 64 -7.38 3.39 -24.86
N SER A 65 -7.10 2.09 -24.71
CA SER A 65 -5.79 1.54 -24.33
C SER A 65 -5.16 0.75 -25.49
N HIS A 66 -3.84 0.85 -25.62
CA HIS A 66 -3.04 0.04 -26.56
C HIS A 66 -2.92 -1.43 -26.13
N LEU A 67 -3.07 -1.73 -24.83
CA LEU A 67 -3.07 -3.09 -24.31
C LEU A 67 -4.49 -3.58 -23.99
N ARG A 68 -4.73 -4.86 -24.28
CA ARG A 68 -5.92 -5.59 -23.81
C ARG A 68 -5.86 -5.71 -22.28
N ARG A 69 -6.82 -5.09 -21.57
CA ARG A 69 -7.04 -5.37 -20.15
C ARG A 69 -7.85 -6.66 -20.03
N SER A 70 -7.18 -7.76 -19.68
CA SER A 70 -7.82 -8.98 -19.21
C SER A 70 -7.97 -8.88 -17.69
N ARG A 71 -9.20 -8.84 -17.17
CA ARG A 71 -9.42 -8.96 -15.72
C ARG A 71 -9.39 -10.45 -15.40
N VAL A 72 -8.41 -10.87 -14.60
CA VAL A 72 -8.39 -12.23 -14.06
C VAL A 72 -9.45 -12.29 -12.97
N GLU A 73 -10.57 -12.93 -13.27
CA GLU A 73 -11.58 -13.27 -12.28
C GLU A 73 -11.13 -14.58 -11.63
N ASN A 74 -10.82 -14.53 -10.35
CA ASN A 74 -10.52 -15.73 -9.56
C ASN A 74 -11.70 -16.00 -8.61
N PRO A 75 -12.78 -16.65 -9.10
CA PRO A 75 -13.97 -16.90 -8.30
C PRO A 75 -13.78 -17.95 -7.20
N TYR A 76 -12.65 -18.68 -7.20
CA TYR A 76 -12.39 -19.77 -6.27
C TYR A 76 -11.00 -19.63 -5.64
N GLY A 77 -10.97 -19.44 -4.33
CA GLY A 77 -9.76 -19.56 -3.53
C GLY A 77 -10.03 -19.18 -2.08
N PRO A 78 -9.10 -19.46 -1.15
CA PRO A 78 -9.24 -19.00 0.24
C PRO A 78 -9.37 -17.46 0.34
N GLN A 79 -8.96 -16.73 -0.70
CA GLN A 79 -9.10 -15.27 -0.81
C GLN A 79 -10.55 -14.81 -1.04
N THR A 80 -11.45 -15.70 -1.48
CA THR A 80 -12.84 -15.40 -1.81
C THR A 80 -13.82 -15.83 -0.72
N ASP A 81 -13.33 -16.45 0.36
CA ASP A 81 -14.18 -16.90 1.47
C ASP A 81 -14.58 -15.70 2.35
N PRO A 82 -15.87 -15.32 2.39
CA PRO A 82 -16.35 -14.24 3.23
C PRO A 82 -16.15 -14.53 4.73
N SER A 83 -16.01 -15.79 5.15
CA SER A 83 -15.77 -16.14 6.55
C SER A 83 -14.36 -15.78 7.03
N LEU A 84 -13.42 -15.57 6.10
CA LEU A 84 -12.06 -15.09 6.40
C LEU A 84 -11.98 -13.55 6.46
N THR A 85 -13.12 -12.87 6.37
CA THR A 85 -13.17 -11.41 6.49
C THR A 85 -13.10 -10.98 7.96
N TYR A 86 -11.96 -10.35 8.28
CA TYR A 86 -11.73 -9.36 9.35
C TYR A 86 -11.56 -9.76 10.81
N GLU A 87 -11.71 -11.01 11.22
CA GLU A 87 -11.37 -11.39 12.59
C GLU A 87 -10.17 -12.35 12.63
N THR A 88 -9.01 -11.83 13.02
CA THR A 88 -7.83 -12.61 13.45
C THR A 88 -7.10 -13.45 12.39
N ASN A 89 -6.73 -12.83 11.26
CA ASN A 89 -5.66 -13.41 10.44
C ASN A 89 -4.32 -13.26 11.19
N TRP A 90 -4.03 -14.21 12.09
CA TRP A 90 -2.83 -14.23 12.93
C TRP A 90 -1.56 -14.05 12.08
N ALA A 91 -1.54 -14.66 10.88
CA ALA A 91 -0.43 -14.58 9.94
C ALA A 91 -0.24 -13.17 9.38
N LEU A 92 -1.30 -12.37 9.25
CA LEU A 92 -1.18 -10.96 8.88
C LEU A 92 -0.70 -10.11 10.06
N GLN A 93 -1.15 -10.42 11.28
CA GLN A 93 -0.68 -9.72 12.49
C GLN A 93 0.79 -10.00 12.77
N GLU A 94 1.26 -11.24 12.61
CA GLU A 94 2.67 -11.62 12.76
C GLU A 94 3.53 -10.91 11.73
N ARG A 95 3.14 -10.95 10.44
CA ARG A 95 3.88 -10.25 9.38
C ARG A 95 3.89 -8.74 9.58
N LEU A 96 2.78 -8.16 10.01
CA LEU A 96 2.71 -6.73 10.31
C LEU A 96 3.63 -6.38 11.48
N GLY A 97 3.60 -7.17 12.56
CA GLY A 97 4.47 -6.99 13.72
C GLY A 97 5.95 -7.10 13.36
N ALA A 98 6.34 -8.07 12.53
CA ALA A 98 7.71 -8.22 12.06
C ALA A 98 8.20 -7.02 11.23
N VAL A 99 7.32 -6.46 10.38
CA VAL A 99 7.62 -5.25 9.61
C VAL A 99 7.71 -4.03 10.52
N GLU A 100 6.79 -3.88 11.48
CA GLU A 100 6.82 -2.80 12.47
C GLU A 100 8.09 -2.83 13.32
N GLU A 101 8.51 -4.02 13.77
CA GLU A 101 9.75 -4.24 14.51
C GLU A 101 10.97 -3.88 13.66
N HIS A 102 11.03 -4.36 12.41
CA HIS A 102 12.12 -4.05 11.49
C HIS A 102 12.27 -2.55 11.22
N LEU A 103 11.14 -1.85 11.13
CA LEU A 103 11.07 -0.40 10.93
C LEU A 103 11.14 0.39 12.25
N ASN A 104 11.31 -0.30 13.39
CA ASN A 104 11.33 0.26 14.73
C ASN A 104 10.14 1.19 15.03
N MET A 105 8.97 0.85 14.46
CA MET A 105 7.72 1.56 14.69
C MET A 105 7.11 1.11 16.00
N LYS A 106 6.67 2.07 16.81
CA LYS A 106 5.94 1.81 18.05
C LYS A 106 4.45 2.06 17.85
N PRO A 107 3.56 1.30 18.53
CA PRO A 107 2.14 1.57 18.50
C PRO A 107 1.88 3.01 18.96
N VAL A 108 1.20 3.78 18.10
CA VAL A 108 0.85 5.17 18.41
C VAL A 108 -0.24 5.16 19.48
N ALA A 109 -0.06 5.95 20.54
CA ALA A 109 -1.04 6.05 21.62
C ALA A 109 -2.41 6.50 21.07
N LYS A 110 -3.50 5.87 21.53
CA LYS A 110 -4.88 6.16 21.07
C LYS A 110 -5.25 7.64 21.20
N ASP A 111 -4.69 8.32 22.19
CA ASP A 111 -4.86 9.74 22.46
C ASP A 111 -4.41 10.64 21.29
N ILE A 112 -3.39 10.24 20.52
CA ILE A 112 -2.89 11.03 19.39
C ILE A 112 -3.95 11.11 18.27
N TYR A 113 -4.67 10.02 18.01
CA TYR A 113 -5.73 10.00 17.01
C TYR A 113 -6.92 10.87 17.44
N GLN A 114 -7.29 10.84 18.73
CA GLN A 114 -8.34 11.71 19.27
C GLN A 114 -7.94 13.18 19.18
N ARG A 115 -6.67 13.50 19.47
CA ARG A 115 -6.13 14.86 19.32
C ARG A 115 -6.13 15.32 17.87
N LEU A 116 -5.75 14.45 16.93
CA LEU A 116 -5.74 14.74 15.50
C LEU A 116 -7.15 15.04 15.00
N GLN A 117 -8.13 14.22 15.40
CA GLN A 117 -9.54 14.41 15.07
C GLN A 117 -10.10 15.73 15.62
N ASN A 118 -9.72 16.10 16.85
CA ASN A 118 -10.15 17.38 17.43
C ASN A 118 -9.56 18.59 16.68
N VAL A 119 -8.32 18.48 16.19
CA VAL A 119 -7.71 19.52 15.34
C VAL A 119 -8.43 19.60 13.99
N GLU A 120 -8.71 18.47 13.37
CA GLU A 120 -9.42 18.40 12.08
C GLU A 120 -10.82 19.01 12.17
N ASN A 121 -11.59 18.66 13.21
CA ASN A 121 -12.93 19.22 13.44
C ASN A 121 -12.89 20.75 13.64
N LYS A 122 -11.86 21.25 14.33
CA LYS A 122 -11.67 22.70 14.53
C LYS A 122 -11.26 23.38 13.23
N LEU A 123 -10.38 22.76 12.43
CA LEU A 123 -9.95 23.29 11.15
C LEU A 123 -11.14 23.36 10.17
N LEU A 124 -11.92 22.29 10.07
CA LEU A 124 -13.13 22.23 9.26
C LEU A 124 -14.16 23.28 9.66
N LEU A 125 -14.35 23.50 10.97
CA LEU A 125 -15.19 24.59 11.46
C LEU A 125 -14.64 25.96 11.03
N LEU A 126 -13.33 26.19 11.15
CA LEU A 126 -12.72 27.46 10.77
C LEU A 126 -12.83 27.75 9.26
N GLU A 127 -12.68 26.72 8.43
CA GLU A 127 -12.85 26.81 6.97
C GLU A 127 -14.31 27.09 6.57
N SER A 128 -15.26 26.44 7.25
CA SER A 128 -16.70 26.64 6.96
C SER A 128 -17.24 28.00 7.39
N VAL A 129 -16.62 28.65 8.38
CA VAL A 129 -17.19 29.87 8.98
C VAL A 129 -16.65 31.16 8.35
N THR A 130 -15.44 31.23 7.75
CA THR A 130 -14.98 32.52 7.15
C THR A 130 -13.77 32.44 6.21
N PRO A 131 -13.77 33.17 5.05
CA PRO A 131 -12.61 33.29 4.16
C PRO A 131 -11.40 34.11 4.68
N GLU A 132 -11.50 34.76 5.85
CA GLU A 132 -10.48 35.74 6.33
C GLU A 132 -9.52 35.23 7.44
N TYR A 133 -9.61 33.96 7.86
CA TYR A 133 -8.84 33.45 9.02
C TYR A 133 -7.31 33.51 8.84
N GLY A 134 -6.80 33.35 7.62
CA GLY A 134 -5.36 33.43 7.34
C GLY A 134 -4.74 34.81 7.61
N HIS A 135 -5.53 35.89 7.45
CA HIS A 135 -5.05 37.26 7.58
C HIS A 135 -4.94 37.72 9.06
N ASN A 136 -5.78 37.18 9.94
CA ASN A 136 -5.74 37.53 11.36
C ASN A 136 -4.72 36.69 12.16
N LEU A 137 -4.49 35.43 11.77
CA LEU A 137 -3.47 34.59 12.41
C LEU A 137 -2.05 35.08 12.12
N SER A 138 -1.77 35.48 10.88
CA SER A 138 -0.48 36.07 10.49
C SER A 138 -0.20 37.37 11.24
N LYS A 139 -1.19 38.25 11.38
CA LYS A 139 -1.08 39.48 12.20
C LYS A 139 -0.83 39.18 13.68
N LYS A 140 -1.49 38.17 14.24
CA LYS A 140 -1.28 37.77 15.64
C LYS A 140 0.13 37.23 15.86
N ILE A 141 0.59 36.30 15.02
CA ILE A 141 1.96 35.75 15.07
C ILE A 141 3.00 36.88 14.92
N MET A 142 2.79 37.81 13.99
CA MET A 142 3.67 38.97 13.84
C MET A 142 3.67 39.86 15.10
N SER A 143 2.52 40.08 15.74
CA SER A 143 2.43 40.88 16.97
C SER A 143 3.10 40.22 18.18
N GLU A 144 2.98 38.89 18.32
CA GLU A 144 3.62 38.11 19.38
C GLU A 144 5.14 38.07 19.22
N ASN A 145 5.64 37.81 18.01
CA ASN A 145 7.08 37.84 17.71
C ASN A 145 7.71 39.23 17.94
N VAL A 146 6.98 40.30 17.61
CA VAL A 146 7.43 41.68 17.87
C VAL A 146 7.45 42.00 19.37
N ALA A 147 6.50 41.46 20.16
CA ALA A 147 6.50 41.63 21.61
C ALA A 147 7.67 40.86 22.28
N GLU A 148 7.96 39.64 21.83
CA GLU A 148 9.10 38.85 22.29
C GLU A 148 10.44 39.52 21.97
N ALA A 149 10.61 40.06 20.76
CA ALA A 149 11.82 40.78 20.37
C ALA A 149 12.08 42.02 21.26
N LYS A 150 11.03 42.77 21.62
CA LYS A 150 11.13 43.94 22.52
C LYS A 150 11.50 43.55 23.96
N ASN A 151 10.98 42.44 24.46
CA ASN A 151 11.37 41.91 25.77
C ASN A 151 12.84 41.47 25.80
N ASN A 152 13.34 40.87 24.72
CA ASN A 152 14.73 40.46 24.64
C ASN A 152 15.70 41.66 24.58
N ASP A 153 15.39 42.70 23.80
CA ASP A 153 16.21 43.93 23.76
C ASP A 153 16.26 44.66 25.12
N THR A 154 15.14 44.70 25.84
CA THR A 154 15.10 45.28 27.20
C THR A 154 15.92 44.46 28.20
N LEU A 155 15.89 43.13 28.12
CA LEU A 155 16.73 42.25 28.94
C LEU A 155 18.23 42.44 28.64
N GLU A 156 18.61 42.56 27.37
CA GLU A 156 20.00 42.82 26.96
C GLU A 156 20.51 44.17 27.50
N ARG A 157 19.69 45.24 27.41
CA ARG A 157 20.02 46.54 28.02
C ARG A 157 20.21 46.47 29.53
N ILE A 158 19.36 45.71 30.23
CA ILE A 158 19.48 45.51 31.68
C ILE A 158 20.79 44.77 32.02
N ILE A 159 21.13 43.73 31.26
CA ILE A 159 22.37 42.96 31.44
C ILE A 159 23.60 43.86 31.21
N GLU A 160 23.59 44.68 30.17
CA GLU A 160 24.68 45.60 29.85
C GLU A 160 24.86 46.68 30.93
N LEU A 161 23.77 47.26 31.44
CA LEU A 161 23.84 48.22 32.56
C LEU A 161 24.42 47.59 33.82
N LYS A 162 24.03 46.34 34.14
CA LYS A 162 24.61 45.61 35.27
C LYS A 162 26.12 45.39 35.10
N ARG A 163 26.59 45.03 33.89
CA ARG A 163 28.03 44.87 33.60
C ARG A 163 28.81 46.17 33.84
N ARG A 164 28.30 47.30 33.36
CA ARG A 164 28.93 48.63 33.55
C ARG A 164 28.98 49.10 35.00
N LEU A 165 28.01 48.69 35.81
CA LEU A 165 28.00 49.02 37.24
C LEU A 165 29.01 48.17 38.03
N VAL A 166 29.27 46.94 37.60
CA VAL A 166 30.28 46.06 38.21
C VAL A 166 31.70 46.51 37.88
N THR A 167 31.94 47.09 36.69
CA THR A 167 33.28 47.56 36.28
C THR A 167 33.65 48.97 36.77
N LYS A 168 32.73 49.69 37.44
CA LYS A 168 32.94 51.05 37.98
C LYS A 168 33.35 51.08 39.46
N LYS A 169 33.81 49.97 40.03
CA LYS A 169 34.34 49.88 41.41
C LYS A 169 35.83 49.64 41.42
#